data_AF-A0A542EII7-F1
#
_entry.id   AF-A0A542EII7-F1
#
_cell.length_a   1.000
_cell.length_b   1.000
_cell.length_c   1.000
_cell.angle_alpha   90.00
_cell.angle_beta   90.00
_cell.angle_gamma   90.00
#
_symmetry.space_group_name_H-M   'P 1'
#
loop_
_entity.id
_entity.type
_entity.pdbx_description
1 polymer ?
#
loop_
_entity_poly.entity_id
_entity_poly.type
_entity_poly.pdbx_seq_one_letter_code
_entity_poly.pdbx_strand_id
1 'polypeptide(L)'
;MAQSDQEILEGLAEIVNEETGLDTKEVQVDKSFTEDLDIDSLSMMTIVVNAEEKFGVRIPDDEVKNLTTVGDAVTYIKNAQG
;
A
#
# COMPACT_ATOMS: atom_id res chain seq x y z
N MET A 1 19.42 -1.39 -2.54
CA MET A 1 18.99 -2.69 -2.00
C MET A 1 17.48 -2.67 -2.15
N ALA A 2 16.88 -3.60 -2.89
CA ALA A 2 15.42 -3.69 -2.93
C ALA A 2 14.93 -3.99 -1.52
N GLN A 3 13.88 -3.30 -1.07
CA GLN A 3 13.30 -3.60 0.23
C GLN A 3 12.63 -4.98 0.19
N SER A 4 12.64 -5.65 1.34
CA SER A 4 11.98 -6.94 1.48
C SER A 4 10.45 -6.74 1.54
N ASP A 5 9.69 -7.76 1.16
CA ASP A 5 8.21 -7.73 1.14
C ASP A 5 7.65 -7.33 2.51
N GLN A 6 8.32 -7.76 3.57
CA GLN A 6 7.98 -7.41 4.95
C GLN A 6 8.21 -5.92 5.24
N GLU A 7 9.31 -5.32 4.77
CA GLU A 7 9.60 -3.90 4.97
C GLU A 7 8.59 -3.01 4.23
N ILE A 8 8.20 -3.43 3.03
CA ILE A 8 7.18 -2.72 2.23
C ILE A 8 5.81 -2.85 2.91
N LEU A 9 5.46 -4.05 3.39
CA LEU A 9 4.22 -4.28 4.13
C LEU A 9 4.16 -3.43 5.40
N GLU A 10 5.22 -3.44 6.21
CA GLU A 10 5.32 -2.64 7.43
C GLU A 10 5.19 -1.14 7.09
N GLY A 11 5.89 -0.68 6.05
CA GLY A 11 5.83 0.72 5.63
C GLY A 11 4.46 1.14 5.09
N LEU A 12 3.78 0.27 4.34
CA LEU A 12 2.39 0.47 3.88
C LEU A 12 1.42 0.48 5.06
N ALA A 13 1.57 -0.45 6.00
CA ALA A 13 0.74 -0.54 7.18
C ALA A 13 0.82 0.72 8.03
N GLU A 14 2.03 1.28 8.21
CA GLU A 14 2.20 2.59 8.86
C GLU A 14 1.44 3.69 8.14
N ILE A 15 1.57 3.81 6.80
CA ILE A 15 0.86 4.84 6.03
C ILE A 15 -0.65 4.68 6.16
N VAL A 16 -1.15 3.44 6.05
CA VAL A 16 -2.57 3.13 6.23
C VAL A 16 -3.03 3.53 7.63
N ASN A 17 -2.25 3.22 8.67
CA ASN A 17 -2.57 3.61 10.05
C ASN A 17 -2.62 5.14 10.22
N GLU A 18 -1.68 5.88 9.63
CA GLU A 18 -1.67 7.35 9.72
C GLU A 18 -2.88 7.98 9.00
N GLU A 19 -3.27 7.44 7.85
CA GLU A 19 -4.37 7.98 7.04
C GLU A 19 -5.76 7.56 7.52
N THR A 20 -5.90 6.34 8.04
CA THR A 20 -7.20 5.73 8.35
C THR A 20 -7.42 5.43 9.84
N GLY A 21 -6.34 5.41 10.63
CA GLY A 21 -6.37 5.00 12.03
C GLY A 21 -6.46 3.48 12.24
N LEU A 22 -6.44 2.67 11.18
CA LEU A 22 -6.47 1.20 11.26
C LEU A 22 -5.18 0.65 11.85
N ASP A 23 -5.26 -0.34 12.72
CA ASP A 23 -4.08 -0.95 13.34
C ASP A 23 -3.19 -1.59 12.26
N THR A 24 -1.88 -1.40 12.35
CA THR A 24 -0.93 -1.97 11.38
C THR A 24 -1.00 -3.49 11.31
N LYS A 25 -1.54 -4.15 12.34
CA LYS A 25 -1.78 -5.61 12.37
C LYS A 25 -2.96 -6.06 11.52
N GLU A 26 -3.92 -5.17 11.27
CA GLU A 26 -5.06 -5.44 10.39
C GLU A 26 -4.62 -5.38 8.92
N VAL A 27 -3.55 -4.66 8.61
CA VAL A 27 -3.00 -4.50 7.26
C VAL A 27 -2.15 -5.73 6.91
N GLN A 28 -2.81 -6.77 6.40
CA GLN A 28 -2.18 -8.02 5.97
C GLN A 28 -2.28 -8.19 4.46
N VAL A 29 -1.35 -8.96 3.86
CA VAL A 29 -1.26 -9.14 2.40
C VAL A 29 -2.53 -9.74 1.77
N ASP A 30 -3.31 -10.49 2.54
CA ASP A 30 -4.59 -11.08 2.15
C ASP A 30 -5.78 -10.12 2.23
N LYS A 31 -5.60 -8.92 2.79
CA LYS A 31 -6.68 -7.96 3.04
C LYS A 31 -6.89 -7.04 1.84
N SER A 32 -8.15 -6.82 1.48
CA SER A 32 -8.52 -5.78 0.52
C SER A 32 -8.50 -4.39 1.17
N PHE A 33 -7.93 -3.40 0.49
CA PHE A 33 -7.97 -2.02 0.96
C PHE A 33 -9.41 -1.51 1.05
N THR A 34 -10.24 -1.78 0.04
CA THR A 34 -11.61 -1.28 0.01
C THR A 34 -12.60 -2.21 0.70
N GLU A 35 -12.47 -3.53 0.56
CA GLU A 35 -13.49 -4.47 1.07
C GLU A 35 -13.24 -4.93 2.52
N ASP A 36 -11.98 -5.14 2.93
CA ASP A 36 -11.67 -5.58 4.30
C ASP A 36 -11.32 -4.41 5.22
N LEU A 37 -10.52 -3.47 4.71
CA LEU A 37 -10.01 -2.33 5.48
C LEU A 37 -10.95 -1.11 5.40
N ASP A 38 -12.02 -1.17 4.60
CA ASP A 38 -13.00 -0.09 4.43
C ASP A 38 -12.35 1.26 4.07
N ILE A 39 -11.26 1.22 3.28
CA ILE A 39 -10.53 2.42 2.88
C ILE A 39 -11.26 3.09 1.72
N ASP A 40 -11.59 4.36 1.92
CA ASP A 40 -12.16 5.21 0.89
C ASP A 40 -11.18 5.45 -0.27
N SER A 41 -11.74 5.59 -1.49
CA SER A 41 -10.95 5.89 -2.70
C SER A 41 -10.07 7.14 -2.60
N LEU A 42 -10.48 8.14 -1.80
CA LEU A 42 -9.68 9.34 -1.53
C LEU A 42 -8.47 9.02 -0.63
N SER A 43 -8.70 8.26 0.45
CA SER A 43 -7.63 7.79 1.33
C SER A 43 -6.66 6.88 0.58
N MET A 44 -7.16 6.02 -0.32
CA MET A 44 -6.34 5.18 -1.18
C MET A 44 -5.39 5.99 -2.06
N MET A 45 -5.85 7.10 -2.66
CA MET A 45 -4.97 8.00 -3.41
C MET A 45 -3.86 8.57 -2.51
N THR A 46 -4.18 9.02 -1.30
CA THR A 46 -3.17 9.55 -0.37
C THR A 46 -2.16 8.48 0.07
N ILE A 47 -2.63 7.26 0.37
CA ILE A 47 -1.79 6.12 0.75
C ILE A 47 -0.81 5.79 -0.39
N VAL A 48 -1.29 5.75 -1.63
CA VAL A 48 -0.45 5.51 -2.80
C VAL A 48 0.62 6.59 -2.95
N VAL A 49 0.25 7.86 -2.87
CA VAL A 49 1.20 8.98 -3.01
C VAL A 49 2.26 8.93 -1.89
N ASN A 50 1.84 8.71 -0.64
CA ASN A 50 2.76 8.53 0.48
C ASN A 50 3.67 7.31 0.28
N ALA A 51 3.15 6.21 -0.28
CA ALA A 51 3.94 5.01 -0.58
C ALA A 51 4.95 5.29 -1.71
N GLU A 52 4.55 5.98 -2.78
CA GLU A 52 5.45 6.43 -3.85
C GLU A 52 6.62 7.24 -3.29
N GLU A 53 6.34 8.21 -2.44
CA GLU A 53 7.38 9.05 -1.80
C GLU A 53 8.26 8.26 -0.83
N LYS A 54 7.66 7.40 0.02
CA LYS A 54 8.37 6.59 1.02
C LYS A 54 9.28 5.55 0.39
N PHE A 55 8.80 4.89 -0.66
CA PHE A 55 9.49 3.79 -1.32
C PHE A 55 10.27 4.21 -2.56
N GLY A 56 10.14 5.47 -2.99
CA GLY A 56 10.80 6.01 -4.17
C GLY A 56 10.31 5.37 -5.48
N VAL A 57 9.04 4.96 -5.53
CA VAL A 57 8.42 4.31 -6.69
C VAL A 57 7.41 5.22 -7.37
N ARG A 58 6.91 4.79 -8.53
CA ARG A 58 5.84 5.49 -9.25
C ARG A 58 4.73 4.51 -9.62
N ILE A 59 3.54 4.74 -9.10
CA ILE A 59 2.34 3.93 -9.29
C ILE A 59 1.36 4.76 -10.14
N PRO A 60 1.20 4.47 -11.44
CA PRO A 60 0.26 5.18 -12.28
C PRO A 60 -1.19 4.90 -11.86
N ASP A 61 -2.10 5.86 -12.06
CA ASP A 61 -3.51 5.74 -11.71
C ASP A 61 -4.22 4.48 -12.24
N ASP A 62 -3.82 3.98 -13.42
CA ASP A 62 -4.34 2.72 -13.98
C ASP A 62 -3.95 1.51 -13.12
N GLU A 63 -2.73 1.49 -12.57
CA GLU A 63 -2.28 0.41 -11.69
C GLU A 63 -2.90 0.54 -10.30
N VAL A 64 -3.13 1.76 -9.80
CA VAL A 64 -3.83 1.98 -8.51
C VAL A 64 -5.18 1.27 -8.48
N LYS A 65 -5.91 1.28 -9.60
CA LYS A 65 -7.20 0.57 -9.72
C LYS A 65 -7.06 -0.95 -9.72
N ASN A 66 -5.88 -1.47 -10.09
CA ASN A 66 -5.56 -2.89 -10.03
C ASN A 66 -5.06 -3.31 -8.64
N LEU A 67 -4.59 -2.36 -7.81
CA LEU A 67 -4.16 -2.59 -6.42
C LEU A 67 -5.37 -2.78 -5.50
N THR A 68 -5.95 -3.98 -5.52
CA THR A 68 -7.14 -4.31 -4.73
C THR A 68 -6.79 -4.76 -3.32
N THR A 69 -5.68 -5.52 -3.19
CA THR A 69 -5.20 -6.05 -1.91
C THR A 69 -3.87 -5.44 -1.51
N VAL A 70 -3.57 -5.52 -0.20
CA VAL A 70 -2.26 -5.10 0.33
C VAL A 70 -1.13 -5.89 -0.33
N GLY A 71 -1.33 -7.18 -0.59
CA GLY A 71 -0.36 -8.03 -1.27
C GLY A 71 -0.04 -7.55 -2.70
N ASP A 72 -1.05 -7.06 -3.43
CA ASP A 72 -0.86 -6.47 -4.76
C ASP A 72 0.04 -5.22 -4.68
N ALA A 73 -0.24 -4.33 -3.72
CA ALA A 73 0.54 -3.11 -3.53
C ALA A 73 1.99 -3.43 -3.14
N VAL A 74 2.20 -4.35 -2.20
CA VAL A 74 3.55 -4.81 -1.79
C VAL A 74 4.32 -5.37 -2.97
N THR A 75 3.69 -6.25 -3.76
CA THR A 75 4.29 -6.87 -4.94
C THR A 75 4.62 -5.84 -6.00
N TYR A 76 3.71 -4.88 -6.23
CA TYR A 76 3.91 -3.80 -7.19
C TYR A 76 5.10 -2.92 -6.82
N ILE A 77 5.14 -2.42 -5.59
CA ILE A 77 6.22 -1.57 -5.08
C ILE A 77 7.56 -2.29 -5.19
N LYS A 78 7.62 -3.56 -4.78
CA LYS A 78 8.82 -4.38 -4.88
C LYS A 78 9.32 -4.50 -6.31
N ASN A 79 8.43 -4.76 -7.26
CA ASN A 79 8.79 -4.85 -8.68
C ASN A 79 9.20 -3.49 -9.27
N ALA A 80 8.61 -2.39 -8.78
CA ALA A 80 8.92 -1.04 -9.23
C ALA A 80 10.26 -0.51 -8.67
N GLN A 81 10.75 -1.04 -7.55
CA GLN A 81 12.08 -0.76 -7.00
C GLN A 81 13.22 -1.52 -7.73
N GLY A 82 12.88 -2.45 -8.62
CA GLY A 82 13.81 -3.34 -9.34
C GLY A 82 14.40 -2.77 -10.62
#